data_AF-A0A165DTY2-F1
#
_entry.id   AF-A0A165DTY2-F1
#
_cell.length_a   1.000
_cell.length_b   1.000
_cell.length_c   1.000
_cell.angle_alpha   90.00
_cell.angle_beta   90.00
_cell.angle_gamma   90.00
#
_symmetry.space_group_name_H-M   'P 1'
#
loop_
_entity.id
_entity.type
_entity.pdbx_description
1 polymer ?
#
loop_
_entity_poly.entity_id
_entity_poly.type
_entity_poly.pdbx_seq_one_letter_code
_entity_poly.pdbx_strand_id
1 'polypeptide(L)'
;MAAPFLMKDLVGGTSPKEQAAAAKWLADFTKFMVPQTAGQSPAKKNAILVDAFQAHIATGSQAEDWWNNTLSERQRKSWEDIKVNFSLAYRTPAPRTIEPSEYFDEFKKKLLTMDEAMKKVPIDGSDNTRWGYVVWAEEIEALGVKTGITASILVQEAMALLPAGFAQLMETAPHGTWSEWCEALRELQPTTITRTQSQYTDLANIKAELKAFMSVAMSPRSGSTSPTRDSSGWYSMGRGTTPPPGYPSRSASPSKSTFPQVPPSPGTLAAGGYTPYQAYSPSPHPPSTPQAPPGRAQLAAQSGFTTPRPPLRSPFSPVPIKLRGTASAEDGCIRCGELASSSHNRWNCTNPPLPQQEQRYHETVLRNKWSARTPFASASFPPTPSPSGRRAPAEVAQISLNDEPDDYALLQVEEEEYAYEEESEGKGEEAVL
;
A
#
# COMPACT_ATOMS: atom_id res chain seq x y z
N MET A 1 -25.29 -15.84 -32.60
CA MET A 1 -26.05 -14.65 -32.15
C MET A 1 -25.52 -14.31 -30.77
N ALA A 2 -24.90 -13.16 -30.58
CA ALA A 2 -24.44 -12.73 -29.25
C ALA A 2 -25.67 -12.47 -28.37
N ALA A 3 -25.63 -12.90 -27.10
CA ALA A 3 -26.72 -12.64 -26.18
C ALA A 3 -26.96 -11.12 -26.06
N PRO A 4 -28.22 -10.65 -26.11
CA PRO A 4 -28.51 -9.23 -25.94
C PRO A 4 -28.01 -8.76 -24.57
N PHE A 5 -27.35 -7.60 -24.57
CA PHE A 5 -26.77 -6.93 -23.41
C PHE A 5 -27.89 -6.43 -22.48
N LEU A 6 -28.61 -7.34 -21.83
CA LEU A 6 -29.76 -7.00 -21.00
C LEU A 6 -29.32 -6.19 -19.77
N MET A 7 -30.10 -5.18 -19.42
CA MET A 7 -29.89 -4.29 -18.28
C MET A 7 -30.19 -4.97 -16.92
N LYS A 8 -30.21 -6.31 -16.89
CA LYS A 8 -30.77 -7.14 -15.82
C LYS A 8 -30.15 -6.91 -14.45
N ASP A 9 -28.94 -6.37 -14.39
CA ASP A 9 -28.14 -6.32 -13.17
C ASP A 9 -27.80 -4.90 -12.69
N LEU A 10 -28.34 -3.86 -13.35
CA LEU A 10 -28.25 -2.50 -12.81
C LEU A 10 -29.35 -2.32 -11.77
N VAL A 11 -29.12 -2.92 -10.59
CA VAL A 11 -29.75 -2.49 -9.34
C VAL A 11 -29.44 -1.00 -9.23
N GLY A 12 -30.42 -0.17 -8.88
CA GLY A 12 -30.37 1.27 -8.64
C GLY A 12 -29.32 1.63 -7.59
N GLY A 13 -28.08 1.46 -8.01
CA GLY A 13 -26.98 1.14 -7.15
C GLY A 13 -26.47 2.38 -6.47
N THR A 14 -26.61 2.43 -5.16
CA THR A 14 -25.91 3.41 -4.33
C THR A 14 -24.40 3.18 -4.38
N SER A 15 -23.93 2.01 -4.83
CA SER A 15 -22.51 1.70 -4.90
C SER A 15 -21.81 2.39 -6.09
N PRO A 16 -20.60 2.92 -5.91
CA PRO A 16 -19.79 3.48 -7.00
C PRO A 16 -19.55 2.50 -8.16
N LYS A 17 -19.47 1.20 -7.86
CA LYS A 17 -19.24 0.14 -8.85
C LYS A 17 -20.43 -0.04 -9.78
N GLU A 18 -21.66 -0.05 -9.24
CA GLU A 18 -22.89 -0.17 -10.03
C GLU A 18 -23.13 1.07 -10.89
N GLN A 19 -22.80 2.26 -10.38
CA GLN A 19 -22.91 3.51 -11.13
C GLN A 19 -21.89 3.56 -12.28
N ALA A 20 -20.65 3.12 -12.05
CA ALA A 20 -19.65 2.98 -13.11
C ALA A 20 -20.10 1.96 -14.17
N ALA A 21 -20.71 0.85 -13.74
CA ALA A 21 -21.30 -0.14 -14.65
C ALA A 21 -22.48 0.45 -15.46
N ALA A 22 -23.35 1.25 -14.84
CA ALA A 22 -24.47 1.91 -15.50
C ALA A 22 -23.99 2.93 -16.54
N ALA A 23 -23.02 3.77 -16.19
CA ALA A 23 -22.42 4.74 -17.11
C ALA A 23 -21.74 4.04 -18.29
N LYS A 24 -20.99 2.97 -18.03
CA LYS A 24 -20.38 2.14 -19.08
C LYS A 24 -21.43 1.50 -19.98
N TRP A 25 -22.48 0.94 -19.40
CA TRP A 25 -23.57 0.33 -20.15
C TRP A 25 -24.26 1.34 -21.07
N LEU A 26 -24.57 2.55 -20.60
CA LEU A 26 -25.18 3.58 -21.44
C LEU A 26 -24.26 4.00 -22.61
N ALA A 27 -22.95 4.08 -22.36
CA ALA A 27 -21.96 4.37 -23.40
C ALA A 27 -21.91 3.25 -24.45
N ASP A 28 -21.88 1.98 -24.00
CA ASP A 28 -21.86 0.81 -24.87
C ASP A 28 -23.16 0.68 -25.68
N PHE A 29 -24.32 0.92 -25.06
CA PHE A 29 -25.63 0.98 -25.73
C PHE A 29 -25.65 2.05 -26.81
N THR A 30 -25.21 3.27 -26.47
CA THR A 30 -25.20 4.40 -27.42
C THR A 30 -24.31 4.06 -28.61
N LYS A 31 -23.11 3.50 -28.36
CA LYS A 31 -22.18 3.05 -29.41
C LYS A 31 -22.77 1.96 -30.29
N PHE A 32 -23.47 0.99 -29.70
CA PHE A 32 -24.14 -0.10 -30.42
C PHE A 32 -25.27 0.42 -31.34
N MET A 33 -25.98 1.47 -30.91
CA MET A 33 -27.07 2.07 -31.69
C MET A 33 -26.63 3.05 -32.79
N VAL A 34 -25.37 3.49 -32.80
CA VAL A 34 -24.82 4.38 -33.86
C VAL A 34 -25.05 3.81 -35.27
N PRO A 35 -24.62 2.58 -35.61
CA PRO A 35 -24.82 2.04 -36.96
C PRO A 35 -26.29 1.83 -37.30
N GLN A 36 -27.14 1.51 -36.32
CA GLN A 36 -28.57 1.25 -36.54
C GLN A 36 -29.38 2.52 -36.82
N THR A 37 -28.90 3.66 -36.33
CA THR A 37 -29.55 4.96 -36.51
C THR A 37 -28.91 5.81 -37.61
N ALA A 38 -27.89 5.28 -38.30
CA ALA A 38 -27.21 5.96 -39.39
C ALA A 38 -28.20 6.27 -40.54
N GLY A 39 -28.15 7.50 -41.05
CA GLY A 39 -29.00 7.96 -42.16
C GLY A 39 -30.49 8.16 -41.83
N GLN A 40 -30.92 7.95 -40.58
CA GLN A 40 -32.29 8.22 -40.18
C GLN A 40 -32.49 9.71 -39.86
N SER A 41 -33.71 10.22 -40.05
CA SER A 41 -34.07 11.58 -39.61
C SER A 41 -33.99 11.70 -38.08
N PRO A 42 -33.79 12.91 -37.52
CA PRO A 42 -33.67 13.09 -36.06
C PRO A 42 -34.86 12.52 -35.27
N ALA A 43 -36.09 12.73 -35.75
CA ALA A 43 -37.30 12.20 -35.10
C ALA A 43 -37.35 10.67 -35.12
N LYS A 44 -36.97 10.04 -36.25
CA LYS A 44 -36.95 8.58 -36.36
C LYS A 44 -35.81 7.97 -35.55
N LYS A 45 -34.64 8.61 -35.53
CA LYS A 45 -33.52 8.24 -34.65
C LYS A 45 -33.93 8.27 -33.18
N ASN A 46 -34.64 9.31 -32.74
CA ASN A 46 -35.15 9.41 -31.38
C ASN A 46 -36.10 8.24 -31.05
N ALA A 47 -37.09 7.96 -31.91
CA ALA A 47 -38.01 6.84 -31.71
C ALA A 47 -37.28 5.49 -31.64
N ILE A 48 -36.36 5.22 -32.56
CA ILE A 48 -35.56 3.98 -32.57
C ILE A 48 -34.77 3.81 -31.26
N LEU A 49 -34.16 4.89 -30.75
CA LEU A 49 -33.38 4.84 -29.51
C LEU A 49 -34.26 4.61 -28.28
N VAL A 50 -35.41 5.27 -28.20
CA VAL A 50 -36.40 5.09 -27.13
C VAL A 50 -36.91 3.64 -27.10
N ASP A 51 -37.36 3.12 -28.24
CA ASP A 51 -37.92 1.78 -28.35
C ASP A 51 -36.86 0.71 -28.04
N ALA A 52 -35.65 0.89 -28.59
CA ALA A 52 -34.53 -0.01 -28.31
C ALA A 52 -34.13 0.03 -26.84
N PHE A 53 -34.08 1.21 -26.21
CA PHE A 53 -33.74 1.33 -24.79
C PHE A 53 -34.76 0.60 -23.92
N GLN A 54 -36.05 0.82 -24.15
CA GLN A 54 -37.13 0.14 -23.42
C GLN A 54 -37.03 -1.38 -23.57
N ALA A 55 -36.69 -1.89 -24.76
CA ALA A 55 -36.51 -3.33 -24.99
C ALA A 55 -35.31 -3.96 -24.24
N HIS A 56 -34.34 -3.15 -23.79
CA HIS A 56 -33.21 -3.64 -22.98
C HIS A 56 -33.47 -3.60 -21.47
N ILE A 57 -34.55 -2.95 -21.04
CA ILE A 57 -34.99 -2.94 -19.64
C ILE A 57 -35.58 -4.30 -19.31
N ALA A 58 -35.05 -4.92 -18.25
CA ALA A 58 -35.50 -6.24 -17.84
C ALA A 58 -36.80 -6.16 -17.03
N THR A 59 -37.76 -7.01 -17.36
CA THR A 59 -39.01 -7.15 -16.59
C THR A 59 -38.70 -7.57 -15.14
N GLY A 60 -39.30 -6.88 -14.17
CA GLY A 60 -39.11 -7.04 -12.74
C GLY A 60 -37.86 -6.35 -12.17
N SER A 61 -37.10 -5.61 -12.98
CA SER A 61 -35.88 -4.93 -12.51
C SER A 61 -36.16 -3.56 -11.88
N GLN A 62 -35.22 -3.06 -11.07
CA GLN A 62 -35.28 -1.67 -10.59
C GLN A 62 -35.17 -0.64 -11.73
N ALA A 63 -34.54 -1.00 -12.85
CA ALA A 63 -34.54 -0.15 -14.04
C ALA A 63 -35.94 -0.04 -14.67
N GLU A 64 -36.76 -1.10 -14.61
CA GLU A 64 -38.16 -1.05 -15.02
C GLU A 64 -39.00 -0.19 -14.06
N ASP A 65 -38.77 -0.34 -12.76
CA ASP A 65 -39.43 0.48 -11.74
C ASP A 65 -39.11 1.97 -11.92
N TRP A 66 -37.83 2.31 -12.11
CA TRP A 66 -37.39 3.66 -12.45
C TRP A 66 -38.04 4.16 -13.75
N TRP A 67 -38.02 3.36 -14.81
CA TRP A 67 -38.60 3.74 -16.10
C TRP A 67 -40.10 4.00 -16.02
N ASN A 68 -40.85 3.16 -15.29
CA ASN A 68 -42.31 3.25 -15.23
C ASN A 68 -42.81 4.27 -14.20
N ASN A 69 -42.13 4.39 -13.06
CA ASN A 69 -42.62 5.16 -11.92
C ASN A 69 -41.89 6.51 -11.73
N THR A 70 -40.66 6.66 -12.23
CA THR A 70 -39.91 7.93 -12.10
C THR A 70 -40.02 8.81 -13.34
N LEU A 71 -40.05 8.22 -14.54
CA LEU A 71 -40.13 8.99 -15.79
C LEU A 71 -41.58 9.30 -16.19
N SER A 72 -41.87 10.58 -16.43
CA SER A 72 -43.12 10.98 -17.05
C SER A 72 -43.23 10.45 -18.49
N GLU A 73 -44.46 10.33 -19.00
CA GLU A 73 -44.70 9.89 -20.39
C GLU A 73 -43.99 10.78 -21.42
N ARG A 74 -43.89 12.09 -21.15
CA ARG A 74 -43.15 13.03 -21.99
C ARG A 74 -41.66 12.71 -22.01
N GLN A 75 -41.06 12.46 -20.85
CA GLN A 75 -39.63 12.14 -20.75
C GLN A 75 -39.31 10.79 -21.42
N ARG A 76 -40.21 9.80 -21.32
CA ARG A 76 -40.05 8.50 -22.00
C ARG A 76 -40.05 8.60 -23.52
N LYS A 77 -40.59 9.67 -24.11
CA LYS A 77 -40.62 9.87 -25.58
C LYS A 77 -39.38 10.59 -26.14
N SER A 78 -38.44 11.00 -25.28
CA SER A 78 -37.29 11.82 -25.65
C SER A 78 -36.00 11.15 -25.20
N TRP A 79 -35.17 10.75 -26.16
CA TRP A 79 -33.89 10.09 -25.87
C TRP A 79 -32.95 10.97 -25.05
N GLU A 80 -32.96 12.28 -25.28
CA GLU A 80 -32.16 13.22 -24.50
C GLU A 80 -32.64 13.27 -23.04
N ASP A 81 -33.96 13.31 -22.80
CA ASP A 81 -34.50 13.30 -21.45
C ASP A 81 -34.21 11.97 -20.74
N ILE A 82 -34.29 10.84 -21.44
CA ILE A 82 -33.93 9.53 -20.90
C ILE A 82 -32.47 9.53 -20.45
N LYS A 83 -31.52 9.97 -21.28
CA LYS A 83 -30.10 10.01 -20.92
C LYS A 83 -29.83 10.88 -19.70
N VAL A 84 -30.46 12.06 -19.63
CA VAL A 84 -30.30 12.98 -18.50
C VAL A 84 -30.84 12.34 -17.23
N ASN A 85 -32.06 11.81 -17.24
CA ASN A 85 -32.65 11.19 -16.06
C ASN A 85 -31.94 9.90 -15.67
N PHE A 86 -31.42 9.13 -16.63
CA PHE A 86 -30.61 7.95 -16.37
C PHE A 86 -29.31 8.35 -15.66
N SER A 87 -28.63 9.36 -16.17
CA SER A 87 -27.39 9.87 -15.56
C SER A 87 -27.63 10.47 -14.16
N LEU A 88 -28.83 10.99 -13.89
CA LEU A 88 -29.23 11.48 -12.58
C LEU A 88 -29.57 10.33 -11.61
N ALA A 89 -30.33 9.33 -12.05
CA ALA A 89 -30.72 8.19 -11.23
C ALA A 89 -29.53 7.31 -10.85
N TYR A 90 -28.56 7.18 -11.76
CA TYR A 90 -27.33 6.40 -11.54
C TYR A 90 -26.11 7.32 -11.39
N ARG A 91 -26.31 8.55 -10.92
CA ARG A 91 -25.23 9.51 -10.73
C ARG A 91 -24.26 8.96 -9.69
N THR A 92 -22.96 9.04 -9.98
CA THR A 92 -21.96 8.87 -8.92
C THR A 92 -22.24 9.92 -7.85
N PRO A 93 -22.51 9.54 -6.58
CA PRO A 93 -22.67 10.52 -5.52
C PRO A 93 -21.45 11.43 -5.61
N ALA A 94 -21.68 12.75 -5.52
CA ALA A 94 -20.58 13.69 -5.54
C ALA A 94 -19.49 13.15 -4.60
N PRO A 95 -18.22 13.09 -5.03
CA PRO A 95 -17.17 12.50 -4.21
C PRO A 95 -17.28 13.16 -2.85
N ARG A 96 -17.73 12.38 -1.85
CA ARG A 96 -17.83 12.89 -0.50
C ARG A 96 -16.40 13.26 -0.15
N THR A 97 -16.21 14.49 0.32
CA THR A 97 -14.94 14.83 0.97
C THR A 97 -14.88 13.93 2.20
N ILE A 98 -14.18 12.81 2.05
CA ILE A 98 -13.89 11.90 3.15
C ILE A 98 -12.86 12.64 3.98
N GLU A 99 -13.23 12.95 5.23
CA GLU A 99 -12.33 13.60 6.16
C GLU A 99 -11.11 12.71 6.41
N PRO A 100 -9.90 13.27 6.62
CA PRO A 100 -8.70 12.50 6.92
C PRO A 100 -8.87 11.51 8.10
N SER A 101 -9.72 11.86 9.06
CA SER A 101 -10.09 10.99 10.19
C SER A 101 -10.85 9.73 9.77
N GLU A 102 -11.74 9.81 8.78
CA GLU A 102 -12.49 8.65 8.27
C GLU A 102 -11.53 7.65 7.62
N TYR A 103 -10.52 8.12 6.89
CA TYR A 103 -9.47 7.24 6.35
C TYR A 103 -8.63 6.57 7.44
N PHE A 104 -8.40 7.26 8.56
CA PHE A 104 -7.68 6.68 9.68
C PHE A 104 -8.52 5.64 10.44
N ASP A 105 -9.83 5.86 10.55
CA ASP A 105 -10.76 4.85 11.08
C ASP A 105 -10.83 3.61 10.17
N GLU A 106 -10.80 3.80 8.84
CA GLU A 106 -10.69 2.70 7.88
C GLU A 106 -9.35 1.97 8.02
N PHE A 107 -8.26 2.71 8.20
CA PHE A 107 -6.93 2.16 8.44
C PHE A 107 -6.92 1.25 9.67
N LYS A 108 -7.48 1.71 10.80
CA LYS A 108 -7.54 0.92 12.05
C LYS A 108 -8.41 -0.34 11.96
N LYS A 109 -9.33 -0.41 11.01
CA LYS A 109 -10.16 -1.61 10.77
C LYS A 109 -9.44 -2.69 9.96
N LYS A 110 -8.29 -2.39 9.36
CA LYS A 110 -7.53 -3.32 8.52
C LYS A 110 -6.64 -4.24 9.35
N LEU A 111 -7.23 -5.04 10.25
CA LEU A 111 -6.50 -6.10 10.95
C LEU A 111 -6.06 -7.18 9.96
N LEU A 112 -4.78 -7.53 9.94
CA LEU A 112 -4.27 -8.64 9.12
C LEU A 112 -4.21 -9.91 9.96
N THR A 113 -4.98 -10.93 9.59
CA THR A 113 -4.85 -12.25 10.23
C THR A 113 -3.77 -13.10 9.55
N MET A 114 -3.24 -14.09 10.26
CA MET A 114 -2.21 -14.99 9.70
C MET A 114 -2.72 -15.80 8.50
N ASP A 115 -3.98 -16.23 8.53
CA ASP A 115 -4.61 -16.99 7.45
C ASP A 115 -4.78 -16.12 6.19
N GLU A 116 -5.16 -14.85 6.35
CA GLU A 116 -5.26 -13.90 5.26
C GLU A 116 -3.88 -13.55 4.69
N ALA A 117 -2.90 -13.29 5.57
CA ALA A 117 -1.53 -12.97 5.18
C ALA A 117 -0.94 -14.04 4.26
N MET A 118 -1.11 -15.31 4.63
CA MET A 118 -0.56 -16.46 3.90
C MET A 118 -1.47 -16.98 2.78
N LYS A 119 -2.59 -16.30 2.48
CA LYS A 119 -3.43 -16.65 1.34
C LYS A 119 -2.88 -16.05 0.06
N LYS A 120 -2.89 -16.83 -1.04
CA LYS A 120 -2.61 -16.29 -2.37
C LYS A 120 -3.87 -15.64 -2.95
N VAL A 121 -3.78 -14.36 -3.28
CA VAL A 121 -4.84 -13.55 -3.87
C VAL A 121 -4.54 -13.37 -5.37
N PRO A 122 -5.49 -13.68 -6.28
CA PRO A 122 -5.33 -13.42 -7.70
C PRO A 122 -5.33 -11.91 -7.97
N ILE A 123 -4.45 -11.45 -8.87
CA ILE A 123 -4.45 -10.06 -9.33
C ILE A 123 -5.47 -9.93 -10.47
N ASP A 124 -6.41 -9.00 -10.35
CA ASP A 124 -7.48 -8.77 -11.32
C ASP A 124 -6.97 -8.77 -12.78
N GLY A 125 -7.49 -9.71 -13.56
CA GLY A 125 -7.19 -9.82 -14.99
C GLY A 125 -5.86 -10.50 -15.36
N SER A 126 -5.17 -11.14 -14.42
CA SER A 126 -3.97 -11.93 -14.72
C SER A 126 -3.94 -13.27 -13.96
N ASP A 127 -3.22 -14.26 -14.50
CA ASP A 127 -2.95 -15.55 -13.83
C ASP A 127 -1.93 -15.42 -12.67
N ASN A 128 -1.46 -14.20 -12.40
CA ASN A 128 -0.49 -13.94 -11.34
C ASN A 128 -1.21 -13.84 -9.99
N THR A 129 -0.59 -14.44 -8.97
CA THR A 129 -1.06 -14.37 -7.58
C THR A 129 -0.06 -13.62 -6.71
N ARG A 130 -0.55 -12.81 -5.78
CA ARG A 130 0.25 -12.20 -4.70
C ARG A 130 -0.13 -12.79 -3.36
N TRP A 131 0.76 -12.71 -2.38
CA TRP A 131 0.41 -13.06 -1.00
C TRP A 131 -0.49 -11.98 -0.38
N GLY A 132 -1.38 -12.38 0.51
CA GLY A 132 -2.35 -11.46 1.13
C GLY A 132 -1.69 -10.34 1.91
N TYR A 133 -0.56 -10.58 2.58
CA TYR A 133 0.18 -9.51 3.28
C TYR A 133 0.72 -8.44 2.32
N VAL A 134 1.05 -8.80 1.08
CA VAL A 134 1.51 -7.85 0.05
C VAL A 134 0.34 -6.95 -0.38
N VAL A 135 -0.83 -7.55 -0.62
CA VAL A 135 -2.05 -6.82 -0.98
C VAL A 135 -2.47 -5.91 0.18
N TRP A 136 -2.43 -6.42 1.41
CA TRP A 136 -2.71 -5.65 2.61
C TRP A 136 -1.76 -4.46 2.75
N ALA A 137 -0.45 -4.65 2.56
CA ALA A 137 0.54 -3.56 2.60
C ALA A 137 0.25 -2.46 1.57
N GLU A 138 -0.15 -2.82 0.35
CA GLU A 138 -0.57 -1.85 -0.68
C GLU A 138 -1.84 -1.08 -0.26
N GLU A 139 -2.82 -1.75 0.35
CA GLU A 139 -4.04 -1.12 0.83
C GLU A 139 -3.79 -0.14 1.99
N ILE A 140 -3.03 -0.56 3.00
CA ILE A 140 -2.73 0.29 4.15
C ILE A 140 -1.80 1.43 3.78
N GLU A 141 -0.90 1.26 2.82
CA GLU A 141 -0.07 2.34 2.28
C GLU A 141 -0.96 3.41 1.64
N ALA A 142 -1.89 2.99 0.78
CA ALA A 142 -2.83 3.89 0.11
C ALA A 142 -3.78 4.60 1.07
N LEU A 143 -4.16 3.96 2.19
CA LEU A 143 -4.93 4.60 3.26
C LEU A 143 -4.07 5.59 4.04
N GLY A 144 -2.86 5.20 4.46
CA GLY A 144 -1.94 6.04 5.23
C GLY A 144 -1.57 7.34 4.52
N VAL A 145 -1.35 7.31 3.20
CA VAL A 145 -1.09 8.53 2.41
C VAL A 145 -2.26 9.52 2.45
N LYS A 146 -3.51 9.02 2.58
CA LYS A 146 -4.71 9.88 2.60
C LYS A 146 -5.02 10.48 3.97
N THR A 147 -4.48 9.92 5.05
CA THR A 147 -4.73 10.45 6.41
C THR A 147 -3.93 11.73 6.70
N GLY A 148 -2.80 11.95 6.01
CA GLY A 148 -1.89 13.07 6.31
C GLY A 148 -1.17 12.95 7.66
N ILE A 149 -1.25 11.78 8.32
CA ILE A 149 -0.60 11.52 9.60
C ILE A 149 0.90 11.26 9.39
N THR A 150 1.71 11.55 10.41
CA THR A 150 3.16 11.31 10.37
C THR A 150 3.49 9.82 10.26
N ALA A 151 4.60 9.51 9.57
CA ALA A 151 5.01 8.13 9.32
C ALA A 151 5.22 7.32 10.62
N SER A 152 5.74 7.93 11.69
CA SER A 152 5.98 7.25 12.97
C SER A 152 4.69 6.73 13.62
N ILE A 153 3.63 7.53 13.61
CA ILE A 153 2.32 7.15 14.15
C ILE A 153 1.70 6.05 13.28
N LEU A 154 1.79 6.18 11.95
CA LEU A 154 1.30 5.16 11.02
C LEU A 154 2.00 3.81 11.23
N VAL A 155 3.32 3.80 11.40
CA VAL A 155 4.08 2.57 11.69
C VAL A 155 3.66 1.97 13.01
N GLN A 156 3.54 2.76 14.08
CA GLN A 156 3.13 2.26 15.40
C GLN A 156 1.74 1.61 15.35
N GLU A 157 0.78 2.26 14.70
CA GLU A 157 -0.58 1.74 14.54
C GLU A 157 -0.61 0.51 13.62
N ALA A 158 0.13 0.53 12.51
CA ALA A 158 0.23 -0.63 11.60
C ALA A 158 0.82 -1.86 12.28
N MET A 159 1.83 -1.67 13.15
CA MET A 159 2.44 -2.75 13.93
C MET A 159 1.44 -3.43 14.87
N ALA A 160 0.46 -2.69 15.40
CA ALA A 160 -0.63 -3.25 16.21
C ALA A 160 -1.67 -4.02 15.39
N LEU A 161 -1.75 -3.77 14.08
CA LEU A 161 -2.66 -4.45 13.15
C LEU A 161 -2.06 -5.72 12.53
N LEU A 162 -0.77 -5.98 12.74
CA LEU A 162 -0.04 -7.13 12.22
C LEU A 162 -0.06 -8.33 13.19
N PRO A 163 -0.01 -9.57 12.68
CA PRO A 163 0.28 -10.72 13.51
C PRO A 163 1.65 -10.59 14.18
N ALA A 164 1.81 -11.13 15.39
CA ALA A 164 3.02 -10.94 16.19
C ALA A 164 4.33 -11.33 15.48
N GLY A 165 4.32 -12.42 14.68
CA GLY A 165 5.50 -12.81 13.91
C GLY A 165 5.89 -11.81 12.81
N PHE A 166 4.92 -11.10 12.22
CA PHE A 166 5.20 -10.01 11.28
C PHE A 166 5.74 -8.79 12.01
N ALA A 167 5.09 -8.38 13.11
CA ALA A 167 5.52 -7.24 13.91
C ALA A 167 6.98 -7.40 14.35
N GLN A 168 7.37 -8.60 14.83
CA GLN A 168 8.75 -8.87 15.22
C GLN A 168 9.76 -8.74 14.07
N LEU A 169 9.41 -9.19 12.87
CA LEU A 169 10.29 -9.05 11.70
C LEU A 169 10.46 -7.58 11.33
N MET A 170 9.36 -6.82 11.36
CA MET A 170 9.33 -5.41 10.99
C MET A 170 10.01 -4.50 12.02
N GLU A 171 10.01 -4.86 13.30
CA GLU A 171 10.71 -4.12 14.36
C GLU A 171 12.22 -4.02 14.10
N THR A 172 12.80 -5.03 13.45
CA THR A 172 14.24 -5.07 13.12
C THR A 172 14.58 -4.49 11.74
N ALA A 173 13.58 -4.24 10.90
CA ALA A 173 13.81 -3.73 9.56
C ALA A 173 14.19 -2.24 9.61
N PRO A 174 15.26 -1.79 8.94
CA PRO A 174 15.55 -0.36 8.83
C PRO A 174 14.52 0.31 7.90
N HIS A 175 13.80 1.30 8.41
CA HIS A 175 12.86 2.09 7.62
C HIS A 175 12.86 3.55 8.13
N GLY A 176 13.05 4.51 7.22
CA GLY A 176 13.02 5.95 7.52
C GLY A 176 11.70 6.60 7.14
N THR A 177 11.00 6.06 6.14
CA THR A 177 9.71 6.59 5.66
C THR A 177 8.58 5.56 5.69
N TRP A 178 7.34 6.03 5.61
CA TRP A 178 6.15 5.17 5.54
C TRP A 178 6.18 4.22 4.34
N SER A 179 6.59 4.73 3.17
CA SER A 179 6.71 3.93 1.94
C SER A 179 7.77 2.84 2.08
N GLU A 180 8.93 3.17 2.64
CA GLU A 180 10.02 2.20 2.90
C GLU A 180 9.58 1.10 3.87
N TRP A 181 8.80 1.43 4.91
CA TRP A 181 8.26 0.42 5.83
C TRP A 181 7.29 -0.52 5.11
N CYS A 182 6.38 0.01 4.29
CA CYS A 182 5.45 -0.80 3.49
C CYS A 182 6.19 -1.67 2.46
N GLU A 183 7.25 -1.16 1.84
CA GLU A 183 8.10 -1.91 0.92
C GLU A 183 8.83 -3.05 1.64
N ALA A 184 9.47 -2.78 2.78
CA ALA A 184 10.11 -3.81 3.59
C ALA A 184 9.14 -4.93 4.01
N LEU A 185 7.89 -4.58 4.32
CA LEU A 185 6.83 -5.55 4.61
C LEU A 185 6.50 -6.43 3.39
N ARG A 186 6.44 -5.85 2.18
CA ARG A 186 6.20 -6.60 0.93
C ARG A 186 7.35 -7.53 0.56
N GLU A 187 8.58 -7.16 0.89
CA GLU A 187 9.78 -7.94 0.59
C GLU A 187 9.98 -9.15 1.51
N LEU A 188 9.25 -9.22 2.64
CA LEU A 188 9.31 -10.35 3.54
C LEU A 188 9.02 -11.66 2.79
N GLN A 189 9.85 -12.67 3.06
CA GLN A 189 9.69 -13.98 2.44
C GLN A 189 8.71 -14.85 3.24
N PRO A 190 7.77 -15.56 2.58
CA PRO A 190 6.80 -16.44 3.25
C PRO A 190 7.44 -17.45 4.20
N THR A 191 8.59 -18.02 3.80
CA THR A 191 9.34 -18.99 4.61
C THR A 191 9.86 -18.39 5.90
N THR A 192 10.33 -17.13 5.86
CA THR A 192 10.81 -16.40 7.03
C THR A 192 9.66 -16.09 7.97
N ILE A 193 8.53 -15.63 7.42
CA ILE A 193 7.31 -15.34 8.18
C ILE A 193 6.83 -16.59 8.92
N THR A 194 6.65 -17.73 8.22
CA THR A 194 6.18 -18.97 8.84
C THR A 194 7.11 -19.44 9.96
N ARG A 195 8.43 -19.35 9.75
CA ARG A 195 9.43 -19.74 10.75
C ARG A 195 9.39 -18.84 11.99
N THR A 196 9.31 -17.52 11.81
CA THR A 196 9.24 -16.60 12.96
C THR A 196 7.93 -16.75 13.69
N GLN A 197 6.82 -16.93 12.98
CA GLN A 197 5.51 -17.18 13.59
C GLN A 197 5.51 -18.46 14.42
N SER A 198 6.09 -19.57 13.93
CA SER A 198 6.17 -20.82 14.70
C SER A 198 7.00 -20.65 15.97
N GLN A 199 8.14 -19.94 15.88
CA GLN A 199 8.96 -19.63 17.06
C GLN A 199 8.17 -18.80 18.09
N TYR A 200 7.37 -17.84 17.63
CA TYR A 200 6.54 -17.03 18.51
C TYR A 200 5.44 -17.85 19.19
N THR A 201 4.75 -18.72 18.44
CA THR A 201 3.72 -19.60 19.02
C THR A 201 4.33 -20.55 20.05
N ASP A 202 5.53 -21.07 19.79
CA ASP A 202 6.23 -21.95 20.74
C ASP A 202 6.60 -21.18 22.01
N LEU A 203 7.15 -19.96 21.88
CA LEU A 203 7.46 -19.12 23.04
C LEU A 203 6.22 -18.72 23.83
N ALA A 204 5.09 -18.43 23.16
CA ALA A 204 3.83 -18.12 23.80
C ALA A 204 3.29 -19.34 24.58
N ASN A 205 3.36 -20.53 23.99
CA ASN A 205 2.97 -21.78 24.65
C ASN A 205 3.85 -22.06 25.88
N ILE A 206 5.18 -21.93 25.76
CA ILE A 206 6.11 -22.10 26.89
C ILE A 206 5.79 -21.09 28.01
N LYS A 207 5.52 -19.83 27.67
CA LYS A 207 5.12 -18.81 28.67
C LYS A 207 3.80 -19.16 29.34
N ALA A 208 2.82 -19.67 28.59
CA ALA A 208 1.53 -20.11 29.13
C ALA A 208 1.69 -21.32 30.07
N GLU A 209 2.49 -22.31 29.68
CA GLU A 209 2.83 -23.47 30.51
C GLU A 209 3.56 -23.06 31.79
N LEU A 210 4.54 -22.16 31.69
CA LEU A 210 5.26 -21.64 32.86
C LEU A 210 4.31 -20.91 33.81
N LYS A 211 3.39 -20.08 33.28
CA LYS A 211 2.38 -19.38 34.07
C LYS A 211 1.41 -20.37 34.75
N ALA A 212 0.99 -21.42 34.05
CA ALA A 212 0.14 -22.47 34.60
C ALA A 212 0.86 -23.30 35.67
N PHE A 213 2.15 -23.59 35.47
CA PHE A 213 2.97 -24.25 36.47
C PHE A 213 3.13 -23.40 37.73
N MET A 214 3.41 -22.10 37.57
CA MET A 214 3.52 -21.18 38.71
C MET A 214 2.21 -21.05 39.48
N SER A 215 1.04 -21.02 38.82
CA SER A 215 -0.25 -20.95 39.52
C SER A 215 -0.56 -22.22 40.31
N VAL A 216 -0.16 -23.40 39.82
CA VAL A 216 -0.28 -24.67 40.55
C VAL A 216 0.71 -24.74 41.72
N ALA A 217 1.96 -24.32 41.51
CA ALA A 217 3.00 -24.35 42.55
C ALA A 217 2.76 -23.32 43.67
N MET A 218 2.17 -22.17 43.34
CA MET A 218 1.82 -21.11 44.29
C MET A 218 0.41 -21.24 44.86
N SER A 219 -0.40 -22.19 44.38
CA SER A 219 -1.66 -22.50 45.04
C SER A 219 -1.34 -23.03 46.44
N PRO A 220 -1.72 -22.30 47.52
CA PRO A 220 -1.46 -22.75 48.87
C PRO A 220 -2.10 -24.13 49.02
N ARG A 221 -1.33 -25.10 49.55
CA ARG A 221 -1.85 -26.40 49.99
C ARG A 221 -2.88 -26.15 51.08
N SER A 222 -4.08 -25.77 50.69
CA SER A 222 -5.24 -25.62 51.56
C SER A 222 -5.58 -27.01 52.07
N GLY A 223 -5.12 -27.31 53.29
CA GLY A 223 -5.56 -28.46 54.05
C GLY A 223 -5.18 -29.80 53.43
N SER A 224 -3.91 -30.19 53.57
CA SER A 224 -3.64 -31.58 53.95
C SER A 224 -4.34 -31.80 55.29
N THR A 225 -5.63 -32.15 55.25
CA THR A 225 -6.28 -32.88 56.33
C THR A 225 -5.46 -34.15 56.45
N SER A 226 -4.53 -34.15 57.41
CA SER A 226 -3.87 -35.36 57.87
C SER A 226 -4.97 -36.41 58.01
N PRO A 227 -4.91 -37.56 57.33
CA PRO A 227 -5.85 -38.63 57.62
C PRO A 227 -5.67 -38.93 59.09
N THR A 228 -6.71 -38.65 59.88
CA THR A 228 -6.79 -39.03 61.28
C THR A 228 -6.52 -40.51 61.31
N ARG A 229 -5.34 -40.86 61.79
CA ARG A 229 -4.89 -42.23 61.93
C ARG A 229 -5.70 -42.82 63.08
N ASP A 230 -6.86 -43.36 62.75
CA ASP A 230 -7.62 -44.19 63.67
C ASP A 230 -6.72 -45.35 64.06
N SER A 231 -6.31 -45.27 65.32
CA SER A 231 -5.40 -46.17 65.99
C SER A 231 -6.25 -47.19 66.71
N SER A 232 -6.56 -48.31 66.06
CA SER A 232 -6.95 -49.54 66.75
C SER A 232 -6.78 -50.79 65.87
N GLY A 233 -6.14 -51.82 66.42
CA GLY A 233 -5.95 -53.16 65.84
C GLY A 233 -4.54 -53.41 65.32
N TRP A 234 -3.50 -53.55 66.15
CA TRP A 234 -3.09 -54.77 66.84
C TRP A 234 -3.00 -56.04 65.96
N TYR A 235 -1.76 -56.55 65.87
CA TYR A 235 -1.30 -57.86 65.35
C TYR A 235 -1.25 -58.07 63.82
N SER A 236 -0.04 -58.10 63.26
CA SER A 236 0.61 -59.38 62.93
C SER A 236 2.04 -59.16 62.44
N MET A 237 2.90 -60.11 62.80
CA MET A 237 4.33 -60.11 62.56
C MET A 237 4.66 -60.40 61.09
N GLY A 238 5.78 -59.86 60.61
CA GLY A 238 6.35 -60.24 59.32
C GLY A 238 7.70 -59.59 59.09
N ARG A 239 8.75 -60.12 59.75
CA ARG A 239 10.16 -59.76 59.56
C ARG A 239 10.59 -59.95 58.11
N GLY A 240 11.29 -58.97 57.56
CA GLY A 240 11.96 -59.05 56.26
C GLY A 240 13.08 -58.03 56.18
N THR A 241 14.16 -58.31 56.90
CA THR A 241 15.43 -57.57 56.92
C THR A 241 16.20 -57.73 55.62
N THR A 242 16.42 -56.64 54.88
CA THR A 242 17.54 -56.51 53.94
C THR A 242 18.08 -55.07 53.98
N PRO A 243 19.34 -54.86 54.37
CA PRO A 243 19.98 -53.55 54.36
C PRO A 243 20.57 -53.22 52.96
N PRO A 244 20.47 -51.98 52.46
CA PRO A 244 21.22 -51.54 51.30
C PRO A 244 22.68 -51.19 51.70
N PRO A 245 23.68 -51.49 50.84
CA PRO A 245 25.08 -51.25 51.14
C PRO A 245 25.53 -49.82 50.78
N GLY A 246 26.31 -49.23 51.70
CA GLY A 246 27.64 -48.64 51.43
C GLY A 246 27.77 -47.48 50.43
N TYR A 247 28.01 -46.29 50.98
CA TYR A 247 28.57 -45.09 50.32
C TYR A 247 29.86 -45.34 49.51
N PRO A 248 30.24 -44.41 48.61
CA PRO A 248 31.34 -43.54 49.03
C PRO A 248 31.13 -42.03 48.80
N SER A 249 31.51 -41.32 49.85
CA SER A 249 31.82 -39.89 49.93
C SER A 249 33.02 -39.52 49.05
N ARG A 250 32.96 -38.37 48.37
CA ARG A 250 34.05 -37.45 47.91
C ARG A 250 33.42 -36.57 46.80
N SER A 251 33.50 -35.25 46.76
CA SER A 251 34.59 -34.36 47.17
C SER A 251 34.04 -32.99 47.57
N ALA A 252 34.69 -32.37 48.54
CA ALA A 252 34.53 -30.97 48.89
C ALA A 252 35.45 -30.09 48.02
N SER A 253 34.96 -28.86 47.74
CA SER A 253 35.70 -27.59 47.64
C SER A 253 36.58 -27.33 46.40
N PRO A 254 36.98 -26.05 46.11
CA PRO A 254 36.39 -24.75 46.48
C PRO A 254 36.44 -23.66 45.35
N SER A 255 35.95 -22.45 45.68
CA SER A 255 36.53 -21.14 45.33
C SER A 255 36.12 -20.36 44.06
N LYS A 256 35.73 -19.09 44.34
CA LYS A 256 36.06 -17.81 43.66
C LYS A 256 35.35 -17.54 42.31
N SER A 257 34.42 -16.59 42.24
CA SER A 257 34.67 -15.13 42.16
C SER A 257 35.63 -14.77 41.02
N THR A 258 35.10 -14.18 39.93
CA THR A 258 35.68 -13.01 39.25
C THR A 258 34.61 -12.42 38.32
N PHE A 259 34.08 -11.25 38.68
CA PHE A 259 33.41 -10.34 37.75
C PHE A 259 34.46 -9.74 36.80
N PRO A 260 34.18 -9.56 35.50
CA PRO A 260 35.04 -8.73 34.66
C PRO A 260 34.91 -7.27 35.08
N GLN A 261 36.01 -6.71 35.61
CA GLN A 261 36.17 -5.26 35.81
C GLN A 261 36.20 -4.54 34.46
N VAL A 262 35.43 -3.47 34.39
CA VAL A 262 35.50 -2.42 33.36
C VAL A 262 36.77 -1.58 33.61
N PRO A 263 37.59 -1.29 32.60
CA PRO A 263 38.72 -0.37 32.75
C PRO A 263 38.21 1.09 32.87
N PRO A 264 38.67 1.89 33.84
CA PRO A 264 38.53 3.33 33.81
C PRO A 264 39.65 3.92 32.95
N SER A 265 39.30 4.72 31.95
CA SER A 265 40.27 5.61 31.29
C SER A 265 40.16 7.04 31.81
N PRO A 266 41.30 7.74 31.97
CA PRO A 266 41.40 8.99 32.73
C PRO A 266 41.12 10.21 31.84
N GLY A 267 40.59 11.26 32.47
CA GLY A 267 40.29 12.52 31.81
C GLY A 267 41.51 13.29 31.30
N THR A 268 41.22 14.30 30.47
CA THR A 268 42.11 15.43 30.26
C THR A 268 41.28 16.71 30.18
N LEU A 269 41.65 17.63 31.06
CA LEU A 269 41.16 18.99 31.21
C LEU A 269 41.77 19.91 30.14
N ALA A 270 41.01 20.89 29.67
CA ALA A 270 41.42 22.29 29.43
C ALA A 270 40.24 23.03 28.77
N ALA A 271 39.62 23.99 29.45
CA ALA A 271 39.88 25.43 29.29
C ALA A 271 39.54 25.91 27.86
N GLY A 272 38.64 26.84 27.60
CA GLY A 272 38.08 27.95 28.35
C GLY A 272 37.70 29.00 27.29
N GLY A 273 36.70 29.84 27.52
CA GLY A 273 36.38 30.92 26.57
C GLY A 273 34.95 31.42 26.63
N TYR A 274 34.68 32.25 27.63
CA TYR A 274 33.57 33.20 27.62
C TYR A 274 33.85 34.37 26.66
N THR A 275 32.78 35.00 26.16
CA THR A 275 32.55 36.44 25.84
C THR A 275 31.76 36.62 24.51
N PRO A 276 31.13 37.78 24.22
CA PRO A 276 29.72 38.02 24.55
C PRO A 276 28.90 38.58 23.36
N TYR A 277 27.61 38.83 23.63
CA TYR A 277 26.64 39.61 22.87
C TYR A 277 27.21 40.78 22.04
N GLN A 278 26.78 40.89 20.78
CA GLN A 278 26.55 42.19 20.14
C GLN A 278 25.19 42.25 19.45
N ALA A 279 24.42 43.25 19.88
CA ALA A 279 23.16 43.69 19.35
C ALA A 279 23.33 44.37 17.98
N TYR A 280 22.39 44.16 17.07
CA TYR A 280 22.19 45.01 15.91
C TYR A 280 20.77 45.59 15.91
N SER A 281 20.75 46.91 15.74
CA SER A 281 19.59 47.81 15.72
C SER A 281 18.70 47.66 14.48
N PRO A 282 17.42 48.08 14.55
CA PRO A 282 16.51 48.11 13.41
C PRO A 282 16.52 49.48 12.70
N SER A 283 16.29 49.49 11.38
CA SER A 283 15.93 50.68 10.56
C SER A 283 15.59 50.24 9.12
N PRO A 284 14.93 51.06 8.28
CA PRO A 284 13.52 51.47 8.35
C PRO A 284 12.76 51.13 7.05
N HIS A 285 11.42 51.23 7.08
CA HIS A 285 10.53 51.07 5.92
C HIS A 285 10.83 52.04 4.76
N PRO A 286 10.58 51.60 3.51
CA PRO A 286 10.13 52.48 2.42
C PRO A 286 8.76 52.03 1.81
N PRO A 287 8.13 52.88 0.96
CA PRO A 287 6.69 53.13 1.00
C PRO A 287 5.84 52.37 -0.02
N SER A 288 4.54 52.38 0.24
CA SER A 288 3.40 51.94 -0.58
C SER A 288 3.32 52.61 -1.96
N THR A 289 2.84 51.87 -2.98
CA THR A 289 1.91 52.25 -4.09
C THR A 289 2.02 51.24 -5.27
N PRO A 290 1.12 51.24 -6.28
CA PRO A 290 -0.34 51.28 -6.25
C PRO A 290 -1.00 50.14 -7.06
N GLN A 291 -2.29 49.94 -6.79
CA GLN A 291 -3.28 49.09 -7.47
C GLN A 291 -3.30 49.21 -9.00
N ALA A 292 -3.40 48.08 -9.72
CA ALA A 292 -3.74 48.02 -11.14
C ALA A 292 -4.96 47.09 -11.38
N PRO A 293 -5.86 47.43 -12.33
CA PRO A 293 -7.23 46.89 -12.45
C PRO A 293 -7.32 45.52 -13.16
N PRO A 294 -8.45 44.80 -13.00
CA PRO A 294 -8.65 43.49 -13.61
C PRO A 294 -9.11 43.63 -15.08
N GLY A 295 -8.49 42.90 -16.00
CA GLY A 295 -9.00 42.85 -17.37
C GLY A 295 -8.32 41.82 -18.27
N ARG A 296 -9.18 40.95 -18.83
CA ARG A 296 -9.07 40.30 -20.16
C ARG A 296 -8.74 38.80 -20.19
N ALA A 297 -9.66 37.99 -19.69
CA ALA A 297 -9.81 36.58 -20.08
C ALA A 297 -11.02 36.41 -21.01
N GLN A 298 -10.88 36.81 -22.28
CA GLN A 298 -11.78 36.40 -23.37
C GLN A 298 -10.98 36.45 -24.67
N LEU A 299 -10.45 35.31 -25.11
CA LEU A 299 -10.09 34.96 -26.50
C LEU A 299 -9.29 33.64 -26.52
N ALA A 300 -9.93 32.53 -26.17
CA ALA A 300 -9.40 31.18 -26.44
C ALA A 300 -10.52 30.20 -26.85
N ALA A 301 -11.58 30.73 -27.46
CA ALA A 301 -12.66 29.95 -28.06
C ALA A 301 -12.82 30.36 -29.53
N GLN A 302 -11.82 30.04 -30.36
CA GLN A 302 -11.95 29.95 -31.82
C GLN A 302 -10.64 29.47 -32.45
N SER A 303 -10.49 28.16 -32.58
CA SER A 303 -9.67 27.52 -33.61
C SER A 303 -10.00 26.01 -33.62
N GLY A 304 -11.20 25.71 -34.14
CA GLY A 304 -11.48 24.37 -34.64
C GLY A 304 -10.77 24.19 -35.98
N PHE A 305 -9.89 23.20 -36.05
CA PHE A 305 -9.57 22.36 -37.23
C PHE A 305 -8.34 21.52 -36.87
N THR A 306 -8.55 20.38 -36.22
CA THR A 306 -7.55 19.31 -36.15
C THR A 306 -8.01 18.15 -37.02
N THR A 307 -7.23 17.93 -38.07
CA THR A 307 -7.33 16.81 -38.99
C THR A 307 -7.22 15.46 -38.25
N PRO A 308 -7.90 14.40 -38.73
CA PRO A 308 -7.83 13.09 -38.11
C PRO A 308 -6.42 12.51 -38.25
N ARG A 309 -5.72 12.39 -37.13
CA ARG A 309 -4.44 11.69 -37.03
C ARG A 309 -4.69 10.20 -37.29
N PRO A 310 -4.04 9.56 -38.26
CA PRO A 310 -4.19 8.12 -38.46
C PRO A 310 -3.72 7.37 -37.20
N PRO A 311 -4.31 6.22 -36.85
CA PRO A 311 -3.92 5.47 -35.67
C PRO A 311 -2.44 5.09 -35.79
N LEU A 312 -1.65 5.53 -34.81
CA LEU A 312 -0.31 5.00 -34.57
C LEU A 312 -0.44 3.48 -34.50
N ARG A 313 0.16 2.78 -35.47
CA ARG A 313 0.34 1.33 -35.41
C ARG A 313 1.01 1.03 -34.07
N SER A 314 0.26 0.44 -33.15
CA SER A 314 0.82 -0.25 -31.99
C SER A 314 1.81 -1.28 -32.53
N PRO A 315 3.11 -1.23 -32.20
CA PRO A 315 3.97 -2.37 -32.45
C PRO A 315 3.41 -3.50 -31.60
N PHE A 316 2.95 -4.57 -32.25
CA PHE A 316 2.67 -5.85 -31.61
C PHE A 316 3.84 -6.17 -30.68
N SER A 317 3.67 -6.03 -29.37
CA SER A 317 4.56 -6.70 -28.43
C SER A 317 4.35 -8.19 -28.66
N PRO A 318 5.33 -8.93 -29.20
CA PRO A 318 5.18 -10.35 -29.36
C PRO A 318 4.98 -10.94 -27.96
N VAL A 319 3.88 -11.67 -27.78
CA VAL A 319 3.63 -12.47 -26.58
C VAL A 319 4.86 -13.36 -26.37
N PRO A 320 5.54 -13.31 -25.22
CA PRO A 320 6.72 -14.10 -24.99
C PRO A 320 6.33 -15.59 -24.93
N ILE A 321 6.67 -16.32 -25.99
CA ILE A 321 6.67 -17.78 -25.96
C ILE A 321 7.90 -18.16 -25.14
N LYS A 322 7.74 -18.31 -23.82
CA LYS A 322 8.80 -18.90 -22.99
C LYS A 322 8.95 -20.36 -23.41
N LEU A 323 10.00 -20.68 -24.16
CA LEU A 323 10.36 -22.07 -24.41
C LEU A 323 10.76 -22.71 -23.07
N ARG A 324 10.11 -23.82 -22.72
CA ARG A 324 10.31 -24.50 -21.44
C ARG A 324 11.79 -24.90 -21.32
N GLY A 325 12.52 -24.34 -20.36
CA GLY A 325 13.94 -24.60 -20.13
C GLY A 325 14.89 -23.45 -20.45
N THR A 326 14.42 -22.31 -20.97
CA THR A 326 15.23 -21.10 -21.09
C THR A 326 15.18 -20.26 -19.80
N ALA A 327 16.31 -19.64 -19.45
CA ALA A 327 16.39 -18.69 -18.35
C ALA A 327 15.60 -17.41 -18.66
N SER A 328 15.32 -16.59 -17.64
CA SER A 328 14.66 -15.30 -17.83
C SER A 328 15.37 -14.45 -18.87
N ALA A 329 14.62 -13.71 -19.70
CA ALA A 329 15.18 -12.83 -20.72
C ALA A 329 16.11 -11.75 -20.17
N GLU A 330 15.99 -11.44 -18.88
CA GLU A 330 16.82 -10.47 -18.17
C GLU A 330 18.22 -10.98 -17.80
N ASP A 331 18.37 -12.30 -17.68
CA ASP A 331 19.57 -12.94 -17.14
C ASP A 331 20.11 -14.06 -18.05
N GLY A 332 19.38 -14.40 -19.12
CA GLY A 332 19.75 -15.42 -20.10
C GLY A 332 20.58 -14.86 -21.26
N CYS A 333 21.49 -15.68 -21.76
CA CYS A 333 22.26 -15.43 -22.97
C CYS A 333 21.31 -15.22 -24.16
N ILE A 334 21.42 -14.07 -24.83
CA ILE A 334 20.57 -13.70 -26.00
C ILE A 334 20.58 -14.80 -27.08
N ARG A 335 21.70 -15.51 -27.23
CA ARG A 335 21.86 -16.50 -28.29
C ARG A 335 21.15 -17.81 -27.99
N CYS A 336 21.28 -18.39 -26.79
CA CYS A 336 20.81 -19.75 -26.49
C CYS A 336 19.82 -19.85 -25.31
N GLY A 337 19.58 -18.76 -24.59
CA GLY A 337 18.66 -18.73 -23.45
C GLY A 337 19.19 -19.34 -22.15
N GLU A 338 20.41 -19.87 -22.11
CA GLU A 338 21.02 -20.32 -20.84
C GLU A 338 21.40 -19.16 -19.94
N LEU A 339 21.41 -19.38 -18.63
CA LEU A 339 21.75 -18.34 -17.64
C LEU A 339 23.15 -17.79 -17.92
N ALA A 340 23.25 -16.47 -18.11
CA ALA A 340 24.52 -15.82 -18.34
C ALA A 340 25.41 -15.96 -17.10
N SER A 341 26.62 -16.44 -17.31
CA SER A 341 27.64 -16.60 -16.26
C SER A 341 28.97 -16.04 -16.75
N SER A 342 29.98 -16.00 -15.88
CA SER A 342 31.32 -15.55 -16.25
C SER A 342 31.93 -16.40 -17.39
N SER A 343 31.56 -17.68 -17.48
CA SER A 343 31.98 -18.61 -18.54
C SER A 343 31.02 -18.66 -19.73
N HIS A 344 29.78 -18.18 -19.60
CA HIS A 344 28.75 -18.24 -20.64
C HIS A 344 28.11 -16.88 -20.91
N ASN A 345 28.49 -16.23 -22.01
CA ASN A 345 27.95 -14.94 -22.43
C ASN A 345 27.72 -14.90 -23.96
N ARG A 346 27.15 -13.80 -24.48
CA ARG A 346 26.87 -13.63 -25.92
C ARG A 346 28.07 -13.91 -26.83
N TRP A 347 29.28 -13.60 -26.36
CA TRP A 347 30.52 -13.75 -27.14
C TRP A 347 31.13 -15.14 -27.03
N ASN A 348 30.89 -15.83 -25.90
CA ASN A 348 31.44 -17.16 -25.60
C ASN A 348 30.41 -18.29 -25.71
N CYS A 349 29.22 -18.03 -26.26
CA CYS A 349 28.16 -19.01 -26.38
C CYS A 349 28.39 -19.96 -27.56
N THR A 350 28.57 -21.24 -27.27
CA THR A 350 28.70 -22.34 -28.25
C THR A 350 27.40 -23.12 -28.45
N ASN A 351 26.36 -22.85 -27.65
CA ASN A 351 25.10 -23.58 -27.69
C ASN A 351 24.27 -23.23 -28.93
N PRO A 352 23.35 -24.13 -29.35
CA PRO A 352 22.44 -23.87 -30.46
C PRO A 352 21.66 -22.55 -30.25
N PRO A 353 21.50 -21.74 -31.31
CA PRO A 353 20.78 -20.48 -31.19
C PRO A 353 19.27 -20.71 -30.97
N LEU A 354 18.65 -19.88 -30.14
CA LEU A 354 17.21 -19.77 -29.98
C LEU A 354 16.54 -19.35 -31.30
N PRO A 355 15.22 -19.57 -31.44
CA PRO A 355 14.46 -18.97 -32.53
C PRO A 355 14.63 -17.45 -32.58
N GLN A 356 14.68 -16.88 -33.79
CA GLN A 356 14.99 -15.45 -34.00
C GLN A 356 14.05 -14.50 -33.25
N GLN A 357 12.79 -14.89 -33.05
CA GLN A 357 11.79 -14.10 -32.31
C GLN A 357 12.13 -14.00 -30.82
N GLU A 358 12.64 -15.08 -30.21
CA GLU A 358 13.03 -15.11 -28.80
C GLU A 358 14.34 -14.37 -28.57
N GLN A 359 15.30 -14.47 -29.50
CA GLN A 359 16.52 -13.65 -29.45
C GLN A 359 16.21 -12.16 -29.45
N ARG A 360 15.27 -11.70 -30.29
CA ARG A 360 14.81 -10.30 -30.32
C ARG A 360 14.11 -9.88 -29.03
N TYR A 361 13.37 -10.79 -28.41
CA TYR A 361 12.75 -10.54 -27.11
C TYR A 361 13.81 -10.35 -26.02
N HIS A 362 14.77 -11.27 -25.90
CA HIS A 362 15.90 -11.13 -24.97
C HIS A 362 16.70 -9.84 -25.20
N GLU A 363 16.97 -9.50 -26.46
CA GLU A 363 17.68 -8.27 -26.81
C GLU A 363 16.89 -7.01 -26.42
N THR A 364 15.56 -7.00 -26.59
CA THR A 364 14.70 -5.87 -26.21
C THR A 364 14.64 -5.71 -24.70
N VAL A 365 14.48 -6.82 -23.96
CA VAL A 365 14.44 -6.82 -22.49
C VAL A 365 15.76 -6.32 -21.92
N LEU A 366 16.90 -6.84 -22.40
CA LEU A 366 18.21 -6.37 -21.97
C LEU A 366 18.44 -4.91 -22.33
N ARG A 367 18.11 -4.48 -23.55
CA ARG A 367 18.25 -3.07 -23.97
C ARG A 367 17.46 -2.14 -23.05
N ASN A 368 16.22 -2.48 -22.71
CA ASN A 368 15.39 -1.69 -21.80
C ASN A 368 15.97 -1.66 -20.38
N LYS A 369 16.51 -2.78 -19.88
CA LYS A 369 17.19 -2.86 -18.57
C LYS A 369 18.42 -1.96 -18.49
N TRP A 370 19.22 -1.89 -19.57
CA TRP A 370 20.37 -0.99 -19.65
C TRP A 370 19.96 0.48 -19.79
N SER A 371 18.94 0.78 -20.61
CA SER A 371 18.42 2.14 -20.77
C SER A 371 17.78 2.69 -19.50
N ALA A 372 17.18 1.84 -18.65
CA ALA A 372 16.61 2.25 -17.37
C ALA A 372 17.66 2.50 -16.27
N ARG A 373 18.88 1.95 -16.41
CA ARG A 373 19.96 2.06 -15.41
C ARG A 373 20.92 3.22 -15.62
N THR A 374 20.90 3.88 -16.78
CA THR A 374 21.60 5.15 -16.96
C THR A 374 20.63 6.29 -16.65
N PRO A 375 20.71 6.97 -15.49
CA PRO A 375 20.12 8.29 -15.39
C PRO A 375 20.74 9.13 -16.52
N PHE A 376 19.90 9.84 -17.27
CA PHE A 376 20.33 10.81 -18.26
C PHE A 376 21.07 11.94 -17.50
N ALA A 377 22.34 11.72 -17.17
CA ALA A 377 23.24 12.78 -16.81
C ALA A 377 23.47 13.59 -18.08
N SER A 378 22.90 14.78 -18.12
CA SER A 378 23.14 15.81 -19.12
C SER A 378 24.63 16.16 -19.16
N ALA A 379 25.43 15.33 -19.82
CA ALA A 379 26.80 15.64 -20.13
C ALA A 379 26.80 16.68 -21.25
N SER A 380 27.05 17.93 -20.88
CA SER A 380 27.30 19.03 -21.79
C SER A 380 28.54 18.73 -22.63
N PHE A 381 28.35 18.20 -23.83
CA PHE A 381 29.41 18.18 -24.83
C PHE A 381 29.61 19.60 -25.36
N PRO A 382 30.85 20.12 -25.44
CA PRO A 382 31.12 21.38 -26.11
C PRO A 382 30.78 21.25 -27.60
N PRO A 383 30.11 22.24 -28.21
CA PRO A 383 29.72 22.16 -29.61
C PRO A 383 30.96 22.18 -30.51
N THR A 384 31.03 21.20 -31.40
CA THR A 384 31.97 21.14 -32.51
C THR A 384 31.77 22.38 -33.41
N PRO A 385 32.82 23.13 -33.76
CA PRO A 385 32.67 24.34 -34.58
C PRO A 385 32.32 23.97 -36.03
N SER A 386 31.17 24.44 -36.52
CA SER A 386 30.87 24.51 -37.95
C SER A 386 31.20 25.91 -38.50
N PRO A 387 31.80 26.02 -39.69
CA PRO A 387 32.40 27.26 -40.16
C PRO A 387 31.40 28.18 -40.85
N SER A 388 31.59 29.47 -40.59
CA SER A 388 31.48 30.57 -41.55
C SER A 388 30.12 30.92 -42.17
N GLY A 389 29.54 32.00 -41.63
CA GLY A 389 29.35 33.20 -42.44
C GLY A 389 27.90 33.62 -42.73
N ARG A 390 27.41 34.61 -41.98
CA ARG A 390 27.17 36.00 -42.46
C ARG A 390 26.35 36.80 -41.42
N ARG A 391 26.87 38.00 -41.12
CA ARG A 391 26.21 39.24 -40.64
C ARG A 391 24.71 39.33 -41.02
N ALA A 392 23.77 39.90 -40.27
CA ALA A 392 23.70 40.84 -39.13
C ALA A 392 22.22 40.85 -38.60
N PRO A 393 21.71 41.87 -37.86
CA PRO A 393 21.98 42.22 -36.47
C PRO A 393 20.72 42.17 -35.54
N ALA A 394 20.99 42.05 -34.24
CA ALA A 394 20.30 42.63 -33.07
C ALA A 394 18.77 42.51 -32.92
N GLU A 395 18.35 41.70 -31.94
CA GLU A 395 17.40 42.15 -30.90
C GLU A 395 17.67 41.36 -29.61
N VAL A 396 18.06 42.06 -28.55
CA VAL A 396 18.41 41.51 -27.23
C VAL A 396 17.15 41.55 -26.36
N ALA A 397 16.58 40.39 -26.08
CA ALA A 397 15.66 40.21 -24.96
C ALA A 397 16.39 39.36 -23.89
N GLN A 398 16.73 39.99 -22.77
CA GLN A 398 17.24 39.30 -21.58
C GLN A 398 16.07 38.59 -20.90
N ILE A 399 16.12 37.26 -20.83
CA ILE A 399 15.32 36.48 -19.89
C ILE A 399 16.25 36.16 -18.71
N SER A 400 15.96 36.81 -17.58
CA SER A 400 16.53 36.52 -16.27
C SER A 400 15.83 35.26 -15.74
N LEU A 401 16.58 34.19 -15.54
CA LEU A 401 16.15 32.96 -14.86
C LEU A 401 16.84 32.92 -13.50
N ASN A 402 16.20 33.54 -12.51
CA ASN A 402 16.44 33.32 -11.09
C ASN A 402 15.03 33.24 -10.47
N ASP A 403 14.57 32.02 -10.18
CA ASP A 403 13.50 31.79 -9.22
C ASP A 403 13.79 30.47 -8.52
N GLU A 404 14.38 30.61 -7.35
CA GLU A 404 14.58 29.63 -6.30
C GLU A 404 13.48 29.90 -5.27
N PRO A 405 12.61 28.94 -4.93
CA PRO A 405 11.73 29.10 -3.79
C PRO A 405 12.33 28.38 -2.57
N ASP A 406 12.99 29.16 -1.73
CA ASP A 406 13.14 28.88 -0.31
C ASP A 406 11.90 29.36 0.46
N ASP A 407 11.70 28.73 1.62
CA ASP A 407 10.79 29.07 2.73
C ASP A 407 9.35 28.53 2.68
N TYR A 408 9.17 27.37 3.34
CA TYR A 408 7.99 27.12 4.17
C TYR A 408 8.38 27.11 5.65
N ALA A 409 7.61 27.89 6.39
CA ALA A 409 7.83 28.32 7.77
C ALA A 409 7.86 27.17 8.79
N LEU A 410 8.81 27.28 9.72
CA LEU A 410 8.81 26.63 11.02
C LEU A 410 7.59 27.08 11.83
N LEU A 411 6.64 26.16 12.04
CA LEU A 411 5.64 26.28 13.10
C LEU A 411 6.33 25.96 14.43
N GLN A 412 6.54 26.99 15.24
CA GLN A 412 6.74 26.85 16.68
C GLN A 412 5.43 26.31 17.26
N VAL A 413 5.45 25.06 17.73
CA VAL A 413 4.39 24.50 18.55
C VAL A 413 4.72 24.86 19.98
N GLU A 414 3.91 25.74 20.57
CA GLU A 414 3.88 25.98 22.01
C GLU A 414 3.53 24.67 22.73
N GLU A 415 4.40 24.29 23.65
CA GLU A 415 4.28 23.16 24.54
C GLU A 415 3.23 23.52 25.62
N GLU A 416 1.96 23.25 25.37
CA GLU A 416 0.93 23.28 26.43
C GLU A 416 1.01 21.99 27.25
N GLU A 417 1.69 22.12 28.39
CA GLU A 417 1.77 21.17 29.50
C GLU A 417 0.38 20.93 30.10
N TYR A 418 -0.37 19.96 29.59
CA TYR A 418 -1.62 19.50 30.22
C TYR A 418 -1.29 18.60 31.42
N ALA A 419 -1.40 19.20 32.61
CA ALA A 419 -1.46 18.49 33.88
C ALA A 419 -2.71 17.60 33.92
N TYR A 420 -2.50 16.28 33.96
CA TYR A 420 -3.54 15.31 34.29
C TYR A 420 -3.79 15.38 35.79
N GLU A 421 -4.90 15.99 36.22
CA GLU A 421 -5.42 15.80 37.57
C GLU A 421 -6.06 14.40 37.66
N GLU A 422 -5.42 13.54 38.45
CA GLU A 422 -6.00 12.31 38.98
C GLU A 422 -7.18 12.66 39.91
N GLU A 423 -8.42 12.55 39.44
CA GLU A 423 -9.56 12.34 40.33
C GLU A 423 -9.72 10.84 40.60
N SER A 424 -9.00 10.41 41.63
CA SER A 424 -9.33 9.23 42.43
C SER A 424 -10.53 9.52 43.35
N GLU A 425 -11.25 8.45 43.72
CA GLU A 425 -12.29 8.37 44.77
C GLU A 425 -13.70 8.78 44.33
N GLY A 426 -14.76 7.99 44.51
CA GLY A 426 -14.89 6.71 45.17
C GLY A 426 -16.36 6.27 45.29
N LYS A 427 -16.52 4.95 45.51
CA LYS A 427 -17.51 4.24 46.33
C LYS A 427 -18.99 4.69 46.39
N GLY A 428 -19.84 3.66 46.21
CA GLY A 428 -21.05 3.42 47.01
C GLY A 428 -22.31 4.10 46.48
N GLU A 429 -23.53 3.59 46.57
CA GLU A 429 -24.21 2.47 47.23
C GLU A 429 -25.54 2.32 46.44
N GLU A 430 -26.01 1.12 46.10
CA GLU A 430 -27.07 0.37 46.80
C GLU A 430 -28.48 1.03 46.83
N ALA A 431 -29.50 0.16 46.80
CA ALA A 431 -30.96 0.37 47.00
C ALA A 431 -31.79 0.69 45.74
N VAL A 432 -32.52 -0.28 45.17
CA VAL A 432 -33.88 -0.73 45.57
C VAL A 432 -34.98 0.26 45.15
N LEU A 433 -35.65 -0.05 44.03
CA LEU A 433 -37.09 -0.37 43.94
C LEU A 433 -37.46 -0.84 42.53
#